data_AF-A0A923DD31-F1
#
_entry.id   AF-A0A923DD31-F1
#
_cell.length_a   1.000
_cell.length_b   1.000
_cell.length_c   1.000
_cell.angle_alpha   90.00
_cell.angle_beta   90.00
_cell.angle_gamma   90.00
#
_symmetry.space_group_name_H-M   'P 1'
#
loop_
_entity.id
_entity.type
_entity.pdbx_description
1 polymer ?
#
loop_
_entity_poly.entity_id
_entity_poly.type
_entity_poly.pdbx_seq_one_letter_code
_entity_poly.pdbx_strand_id
1 'polypeptide(L)'
;MEQDFWKKQLKYFIVKHPNFQGDQIEEEIFTPYKGLKIRFWFEGNLQIEGEYGTLEINYNSPYLLVLATRSDNVDNTFRIPWNRLISFELITGDEASQKLKKLVRLN
;
A
#
# COMPACT_ATOMS: atom_id res chain seq x y z
N MET A 1 9.32 -6.36 14.77
CA MET A 1 9.15 -7.73 14.22
C MET A 1 8.03 -7.78 13.19
N GLU A 2 6.80 -7.38 13.53
CA GLU A 2 5.69 -7.39 12.56
C GLU A 2 5.83 -6.33 11.45
N GLN A 3 6.35 -5.14 11.78
CA GLN A 3 6.63 -4.11 10.77
C GLN A 3 7.55 -4.63 9.65
N ASP A 4 8.72 -5.17 10.01
CA ASP A 4 9.72 -5.63 9.04
C ASP A 4 9.18 -6.78 8.20
N PHE A 5 8.39 -7.66 8.81
CA PHE A 5 7.67 -8.71 8.11
C PHE A 5 6.74 -8.11 7.05
N TRP A 6 5.83 -7.20 7.42
CA TRP A 6 4.87 -6.61 6.49
C TRP A 6 5.53 -5.78 5.40
N LYS A 7 6.54 -4.96 5.74
CA LYS A 7 7.34 -4.22 4.76
C LYS A 7 8.00 -5.17 3.75
N LYS A 8 8.56 -6.29 4.22
CA LYS A 8 9.17 -7.31 3.35
C LYS A 8 8.17 -7.97 2.42
N GLN A 9 6.92 -8.18 2.84
CA GLN A 9 5.87 -8.73 1.97
C GLN A 9 5.38 -7.70 0.94
N LEU A 10 5.11 -6.48 1.39
CA LEU A 10 4.53 -5.43 0.54
C LEU A 10 5.49 -4.91 -0.53
N LYS A 11 6.82 -4.92 -0.29
CA LYS A 11 7.82 -4.35 -1.21
C LYS A 11 7.76 -4.90 -2.65
N TYR A 12 7.19 -6.08 -2.85
CA TYR A 12 7.05 -6.69 -4.18
C TYR A 12 5.87 -6.13 -4.98
N PHE A 13 4.96 -5.40 -4.34
CA PHE A 13 3.69 -4.96 -4.90
C PHE A 13 3.53 -3.45 -4.93
N ILE A 14 4.50 -2.72 -4.38
CA ILE A 14 4.49 -1.27 -4.25
C ILE A 14 5.70 -0.66 -4.96
N VAL A 15 5.55 0.60 -5.35
CA VAL A 15 6.60 1.45 -5.94
C VAL A 15 6.61 2.79 -5.24
N LYS A 16 7.69 3.56 -5.37
CA LYS A 16 7.70 4.94 -4.88
C LYS A 16 6.57 5.74 -5.52
N HIS A 17 5.86 6.51 -4.71
CA HIS A 17 4.73 7.30 -5.18
C HIS A 17 5.19 8.35 -6.20
N PRO A 18 4.51 8.50 -7.36
CA PRO A 18 4.98 9.38 -8.45
C PRO A 18 5.08 10.85 -8.06
N ASN A 19 4.20 11.32 -7.17
CA ASN A 19 4.18 12.72 -6.71
C ASN A 19 5.24 13.05 -5.66
N PHE A 20 5.94 12.05 -5.11
CA PHE A 20 6.92 12.21 -4.04
C PHE A 20 8.33 11.81 -4.50
N GLN A 21 8.71 12.25 -5.70
CA GLN A 21 10.03 12.00 -6.28
C GLN A 21 10.91 13.25 -6.18
N GLY A 22 12.08 13.12 -5.54
CA GLY A 22 13.09 14.18 -5.47
C GLY A 22 14.11 13.94 -4.35
N ASP A 23 15.31 14.51 -4.50
CA ASP A 23 16.43 14.35 -3.56
C ASP A 23 16.19 15.03 -2.19
N GLN A 24 15.11 15.82 -2.06
CA GLN A 24 14.74 16.54 -0.84
C GLN A 24 13.57 15.90 -0.07
N ILE A 25 13.02 14.80 -0.59
CA ILE A 25 11.90 14.10 0.06
C ILE A 25 12.51 12.98 0.90
N GLU A 26 12.67 13.24 2.20
CA GLU A 26 13.10 12.24 3.18
C GLU A 26 12.05 11.14 3.40
N GLU A 27 10.82 11.37 2.94
CA GLU A 27 9.70 10.47 3.19
C GLU A 27 9.64 9.30 2.23
N GLU A 28 9.66 8.07 2.78
CA GLU A 28 9.43 6.86 2.01
C GLU A 28 7.91 6.63 1.83
N ILE A 29 7.34 7.32 0.84
CA ILE A 29 5.94 7.15 0.43
C ILE A 29 5.86 6.25 -0.79
N PHE A 30 5.06 5.19 -0.66
CA PHE A 30 4.84 4.20 -1.70
C PHE A 30 3.39 4.18 -2.16
N THR A 31 3.16 3.52 -3.28
CA THR A 31 1.85 3.27 -3.88
C THR A 31 1.83 1.90 -4.56
N PRO A 32 0.68 1.22 -4.71
CA PRO A 32 0.60 -0.03 -5.47
C PRO A 32 1.16 0.09 -6.89
N TYR A 33 1.59 -1.00 -7.53
CA TYR A 33 1.90 -0.98 -8.97
C TYR A 33 0.69 -0.55 -9.82
N LYS A 34 0.95 0.08 -10.96
CA LYS A 34 -0.10 0.40 -11.93
C LYS A 34 -0.84 -0.87 -12.38
N GLY A 35 -2.17 -0.84 -12.30
CA GLY A 35 -3.04 -2.00 -12.57
C GLY A 35 -3.24 -2.94 -11.37
N LEU A 36 -2.70 -2.61 -10.20
CA LEU A 36 -2.91 -3.31 -8.94
C LEU A 36 -3.70 -2.43 -7.96
N LYS A 37 -4.74 -3.01 -7.37
CA LYS A 37 -5.36 -2.51 -6.15
C LYS A 37 -4.90 -3.37 -4.97
N ILE A 38 -4.56 -2.72 -3.86
CA ILE A 38 -4.26 -3.40 -2.60
C ILE A 38 -5.38 -3.07 -1.62
N ARG A 39 -5.89 -4.09 -0.94
CA ARG A 39 -6.81 -3.93 0.20
C ARG A 39 -6.13 -4.44 1.47
N PHE A 40 -6.03 -3.58 2.47
CA PHE A 40 -5.52 -3.92 3.79
C PHE A 40 -6.69 -4.30 4.72
N TRP A 41 -6.52 -5.40 5.45
CA TRP A 41 -7.48 -5.89 6.43
C TRP A 41 -6.91 -5.71 7.84
N PHE A 42 -7.63 -4.96 8.66
CA PHE A 42 -7.27 -4.71 10.04
C PHE A 42 -8.27 -5.35 11.00
N GLU A 43 -7.84 -5.54 12.24
CA GLU A 43 -8.73 -5.94 13.33
C GLU A 43 -9.98 -5.06 13.42
N GLY A 44 -11.08 -5.64 13.90
CA GLY A 44 -12.37 -4.96 13.90
C GLY A 44 -13.03 -4.83 12.52
N ASN A 45 -12.55 -5.60 11.53
CA ASN A 45 -13.08 -5.63 10.16
C ASN A 45 -12.93 -4.29 9.41
N LEU A 46 -11.95 -3.46 9.79
CA LEU A 46 -11.61 -2.26 9.04
C LEU A 46 -10.85 -2.66 7.77
N GLN A 47 -11.35 -2.16 6.64
CA GLN A 47 -10.76 -2.39 5.33
C GLN A 47 -10.37 -1.05 4.71
N ILE A 48 -9.14 -0.95 4.22
CA ILE A 48 -8.64 0.23 3.52
C ILE A 48 -8.07 -0.24 2.19
N GLU A 49 -8.58 0.30 1.09
CA GLU A 49 -8.12 -0.06 -0.24
C GLU A 49 -7.73 1.17 -1.06
N GLY A 50 -6.88 0.92 -2.04
CA GLY A 50 -6.58 1.90 -3.07
C GLY A 50 -5.63 1.35 -4.12
N GLU A 51 -5.34 2.19 -5.10
CA GLU A 51 -4.64 1.82 -6.32
C GLU A 51 -3.47 2.77 -6.59
N TYR A 52 -2.80 2.55 -7.72
CA TYR A 52 -1.66 3.36 -8.14
C TYR A 52 -2.00 4.86 -8.17
N GLY A 53 -1.25 5.64 -7.41
CA GLY A 53 -1.38 7.09 -7.31
C GLY A 53 -2.48 7.60 -6.38
N THR A 54 -3.42 6.76 -5.95
CA THR A 54 -4.49 7.14 -5.02
C THR A 54 -4.22 6.66 -3.60
N LEU A 55 -3.44 5.59 -3.44
CA LEU A 55 -3.02 5.10 -2.13
C LEU A 55 -1.57 5.52 -1.84
N GLU A 56 -1.40 6.24 -0.74
CA GLU A 56 -0.12 6.61 -0.14
C GLU A 56 0.15 5.68 1.05
N ILE A 57 1.22 4.91 0.98
CA ILE A 57 1.68 4.00 2.03
C ILE A 57 2.97 4.60 2.59
N ASN A 58 2.92 5.12 3.81
CA ASN A 58 4.05 5.80 4.44
C ASN A 58 4.67 4.92 5.55
N TYR A 59 5.99 4.74 5.45
CA TYR A 59 6.79 3.87 6.32
C TYR A 59 7.65 4.60 7.35
N ASN A 60 7.54 5.94 7.44
CA ASN A 60 8.38 6.79 8.28
C ASN A 60 8.13 6.57 9.78
N SER A 61 6.98 6.03 10.16
CA SER A 61 6.71 5.67 11.56
C SER A 61 7.17 4.22 11.85
N PRO A 62 8.02 4.01 12.87
CA PRO A 62 8.39 2.65 13.30
C PRO A 62 7.21 1.87 13.92
N TYR A 63 6.19 2.57 14.43
CA TYR A 63 5.10 1.94 15.19
C TYR A 63 3.77 1.89 14.43
N LEU A 64 3.59 2.78 13.44
CA LEU A 64 2.33 2.94 12.73
C LEU A 64 2.51 2.65 11.25
N LEU A 65 1.55 1.93 10.68
CA LEU A 65 1.27 1.94 9.25
C LEU A 65 0.39 3.15 8.97
N VAL A 66 0.92 4.09 8.20
CA VAL A 66 0.18 5.27 7.77
C VAL A 66 -0.31 5.04 6.34
N LEU A 67 -1.62 5.04 6.16
CA LEU A 67 -2.27 4.93 4.86
C LEU A 67 -3.05 6.20 4.59
N ALA A 68 -2.83 6.85 3.46
CA ALA A 68 -3.70 7.91 3.00
C ALA A 68 -4.33 7.53 1.66
N THR A 69 -5.64 7.72 1.55
CA THR A 69 -6.39 7.51 0.31
C THR A 69 -6.79 8.87 -0.22
N ARG A 70 -6.30 9.21 -1.42
CA ARG A 70 -6.65 10.40 -2.18
C ARG A 70 -7.67 10.02 -3.24
N SER A 71 -8.86 10.55 -3.13
CA SER A 71 -9.90 10.45 -4.15
C SER A 71 -10.41 11.84 -4.47
N ASP A 72 -10.98 12.05 -5.67
CA ASP A 72 -11.36 13.37 -6.20
C ASP A 72 -12.24 14.22 -5.25
N ASN A 73 -12.84 13.63 -4.21
CA ASN A 73 -13.71 14.33 -3.26
C ASN A 73 -13.43 14.03 -1.77
N VAL A 74 -12.53 13.09 -1.44
CA VAL A 74 -12.28 12.70 -0.04
C VAL A 74 -10.83 12.27 0.15
N ASP A 75 -10.16 12.95 1.08
CA ASP A 75 -8.86 12.60 1.59
C ASP A 75 -8.99 12.01 2.99
N ASN A 76 -8.73 10.71 3.11
CA ASN A 76 -8.69 10.05 4.41
C ASN A 76 -7.24 9.70 4.77
N THR A 77 -6.87 9.89 6.03
CA THR A 77 -5.58 9.42 6.57
C THR A 77 -5.83 8.52 7.76
N PHE A 78 -5.31 7.31 7.68
CA PHE A 78 -5.39 6.29 8.71
C PHE A 78 -4.02 6.07 9.32
N ARG A 79 -3.95 6.06 10.65
CA ARG A 79 -2.73 5.79 11.41
C ARG A 79 -2.99 4.60 12.30
N ILE A 80 -2.58 3.42 11.85
CA ILE A 80 -2.94 2.16 12.47
C ILE A 80 -1.67 1.45 12.94
N PRO A 81 -1.59 0.96 14.19
CA PRO A 81 -0.45 0.16 14.63
C PRO A 81 -0.23 -1.06 13.73
N TRP A 82 1.03 -1.36 13.42
CA TRP A 82 1.38 -2.50 12.55
C TRP A 82 0.81 -3.84 13.03
N ASN A 83 0.67 -4.00 14.34
CA ASN A 83 0.15 -5.22 14.95
C ASN A 83 -1.37 -5.43 14.79
N ARG A 84 -2.08 -4.45 14.24
CA ARG A 84 -3.50 -4.57 13.92
C ARG A 84 -3.72 -5.02 12.47
N LEU A 85 -2.68 -5.05 11.64
CA LEU A 85 -2.77 -5.53 10.27
C LEU A 85 -2.83 -7.07 10.29
N ILE A 86 -3.94 -7.61 9.78
CA ILE A 86 -4.18 -9.05 9.71
C ILE A 86 -3.61 -9.62 8.40
N SER A 87 -3.94 -8.97 7.29
CA SER A 87 -3.55 -9.39 5.94
C SER A 87 -3.70 -8.25 4.93
N PHE A 88 -3.20 -8.48 3.72
CA PHE A 88 -3.55 -7.66 2.57
C PHE A 88 -3.96 -8.56 1.40
N GLU A 89 -4.87 -8.06 0.57
CA GLU A 89 -5.32 -8.71 -0.66
C GLU A 89 -4.80 -7.95 -1.87
N LEU A 90 -4.46 -8.71 -2.90
CA LEU A 90 -3.97 -8.20 -4.18
C LEU A 90 -5.05 -8.38 -5.23
N ILE A 91 -5.59 -7.27 -5.73
CA ILE A 91 -6.72 -7.26 -6.66
C ILE A 91 -6.21 -6.71 -8.00
N THR A 92 -6.15 -7.57 -9.01
CA THR A 92 -5.74 -7.16 -10.37
C THR A 92 -6.96 -6.98 -11.27
N GLY A 93 -7.05 -5.85 -11.95
CA GLY A 93 -8.02 -5.63 -13.01
C GLY A 93 -7.63 -6.30 -14.33
N ASP A 94 -8.52 -6.27 -15.32
CA ASP A 94 -8.26 -6.86 -16.64
C ASP A 94 -7.07 -6.22 -17.35
N GLU A 95 -6.86 -4.92 -17.13
CA GLU A 95 -5.75 -4.12 -17.67
C GLU A 95 -4.38 -4.40 -17.02
N ALA A 96 -4.33 -5.20 -15.95
CA ALA A 96 -3.08 -5.55 -15.31
C ALA A 96 -2.17 -6.35 -16.26
N SER A 97 -0.88 -6.02 -16.28
CA SER A 97 0.08 -6.75 -17.12
C SER A 97 0.13 -8.24 -16.78
N GLN A 98 0.38 -9.11 -17.76
CA GLN A 98 0.52 -10.56 -17.53
C GLN A 98 1.62 -10.89 -16.50
N LYS A 99 2.67 -10.08 -16.45
CA LYS A 99 3.73 -10.20 -15.44
C LYS A 99 3.19 -9.95 -14.04
N LEU A 100 2.39 -8.90 -13.85
CA LEU A 100 1.76 -8.57 -12.58
C LEU A 100 0.75 -9.64 -12.16
N LYS A 101 -0.09 -10.12 -13.09
CA LYS A 101 -1.02 -11.23 -12.83
C LYS A 101 -0.29 -12.50 -12.38
N LYS A 102 0.86 -12.83 -12.99
CA LYS A 102 1.71 -13.96 -12.56
C LYS A 102 2.31 -13.74 -11.18
N LEU A 103 2.83 -12.54 -10.90
CA LEU A 103 3.41 -12.18 -9.61
C LEU A 103 2.39 -12.35 -8.47
N VAL A 104 1.16 -11.90 -8.68
CA VAL A 104 0.06 -11.99 -7.70
C VAL A 104 -0.39 -13.43 -7.46
N ARG A 105 -0.36 -14.32 -8.47
CA ARG A 105 -0.78 -15.73 -8.31
C ARG A 105 0.24 -16.62 -7.61
N LEU A 106 1.51 -16.22 -7.58
CA LEU A 106 2.61 -17.02 -7.06
C LEU A 106 2.91 -16.74 -5.57
N ASN A 107 2.32 -15.68 -5.01
CA ASN A 107 2.46 -15.27 -3.62
C ASN A 107 1.11 -15.38 -2.93
#